data_AF-U4QDY8-F1
#
_entry.id   AF-U4QDY8-F1
#
_cell.length_a   1.000
_cell.length_b   1.000
_cell.length_c   1.000
_cell.angle_alpha   90.00
_cell.angle_beta   90.00
_cell.angle_gamma   90.00
#
_symmetry.space_group_name_H-M   'P 1'
#
loop_
_entity.id
_entity.type
_entity.pdbx_description
1 polymer ?
#
loop_
_entity_poly.entity_id
_entity_poly.type
_entity_poly.pdbx_seq_one_letter_code
_entity_poly.pdbx_strand_id
1 'polypeptide(L)'
;MWIILVINLLVAMAIAYFGLKERQEDFNLFTAGAVFIVFGLILIIGLVPVMNNFEELSVLQFVGGILIAIGIISLIIGFVTKAVRTVSLRDVAIAMEVAVVCLLYLTHNAGLSFMNLVVPELAAIVGLVLFIVSRRQMN
;
A
#
# COMPACT_ATOMS: atom_id res chain seq x y z
N MET A 1 -4.33 -17.92 7.72
CA MET A 1 -4.21 -16.55 7.16
C MET A 1 -5.22 -15.60 7.80
N TRP A 2 -6.47 -16.03 7.97
CA TRP A 2 -7.57 -15.21 8.50
C TRP A 2 -7.26 -14.41 9.78
N ILE A 3 -6.64 -15.02 10.79
CA ILE A 3 -6.29 -14.30 12.03
C ILE A 3 -5.31 -13.14 11.74
N ILE A 4 -4.29 -13.39 10.93
CA ILE A 4 -3.27 -12.39 10.56
C ILE A 4 -3.89 -11.27 9.71
N LEU A 5 -4.80 -11.63 8.81
CA LEU A 5 -5.56 -10.67 8.02
C LEU A 5 -6.40 -9.76 8.92
N VAL A 6 -7.10 -10.32 9.91
CA VAL A 6 -7.92 -9.53 10.86
C VAL A 6 -7.06 -8.57 11.67
N ILE A 7 -5.89 -9.02 12.14
CA ILE A 7 -4.94 -8.16 12.88
C ILE A 7 -4.46 -7.02 11.99
N ASN A 8 -3.97 -7.31 10.79
CA ASN A 8 -3.50 -6.29 9.84
C ASN A 8 -4.63 -5.32 9.43
N LEU A 9 -5.86 -5.82 9.29
CA LEU A 9 -7.03 -4.98 9.01
C LEU A 9 -7.30 -3.98 10.14
N LEU A 10 -7.23 -4.42 11.39
CA LEU A 10 -7.41 -3.53 12.55
C LEU A 10 -6.31 -2.48 12.63
N VAL A 11 -5.06 -2.87 12.36
CA VAL A 11 -3.91 -1.95 12.31
C VAL A 11 -4.08 -0.92 11.20
N ALA A 12 -4.42 -1.36 9.98
CA ALA A 12 -4.68 -0.47 8.85
C ALA A 12 -5.84 0.49 9.13
N MET A 13 -6.93 0.03 9.76
CA MET A 13 -8.04 0.90 10.18
C MET A 13 -7.59 1.96 11.18
N ALA A 14 -6.79 1.58 12.19
CA ALA A 14 -6.29 2.51 13.19
C ALA A 14 -5.39 3.58 12.55
N ILE A 15 -4.45 3.16 11.69
CA ILE A 15 -3.53 4.06 10.99
C ILE A 15 -4.28 4.99 10.04
N ALA A 16 -5.24 4.46 9.26
CA ALA A 16 -6.08 5.27 8.38
C ALA A 16 -6.92 6.28 9.18
N TYR A 17 -7.52 5.87 10.30
CA TYR A 17 -8.31 6.77 11.14
C TYR A 17 -7.47 7.92 11.71
N PHE A 18 -6.33 7.60 12.35
CA PHE A 18 -5.45 8.64 12.90
C PHE A 18 -4.83 9.50 11.81
N GLY A 19 -4.42 8.90 10.70
CA GLY A 19 -3.79 9.62 9.61
C GLY A 19 -4.73 10.55 8.86
N LEU A 20 -5.99 10.16 8.64
CA LEU A 20 -6.99 11.01 8.00
C LEU A 20 -7.53 12.10 8.94
N LYS A 21 -7.62 11.82 10.25
CA LYS A 21 -8.08 12.81 11.25
C LYS A 21 -7.15 14.01 11.37
N GLU A 22 -5.84 13.79 11.25
CA GLU A 22 -4.80 14.84 11.32
C GLU A 22 -4.52 15.47 9.93
N ARG A 23 -5.38 15.26 8.92
CA ARG A 23 -5.15 15.73 7.55
C ARG A 23 -5.61 17.16 7.36
N GLN A 24 -4.64 18.08 7.24
CA GLN A 24 -4.86 19.48 6.83
C GLN A 24 -4.39 19.76 5.38
N GLU A 25 -3.84 18.77 4.68
CA GLU A 25 -3.31 18.95 3.32
C GLU A 25 -4.40 18.78 2.23
N ASP A 26 -4.39 19.69 1.27
CA ASP A 26 -5.21 19.60 0.05
C ASP A 26 -4.84 18.38 -0.80
N PHE A 27 -5.81 17.86 -1.55
CA PHE A 27 -5.63 16.66 -2.37
C PHE A 27 -4.61 16.91 -3.50
N ASN A 28 -3.44 16.28 -3.41
CA ASN A 28 -2.36 16.44 -4.38
C ASN A 28 -2.26 15.22 -5.31
N LEU A 29 -2.47 15.44 -6.61
CA LEU A 29 -2.35 14.43 -7.67
C LEU A 29 -0.95 13.81 -7.74
N PHE A 30 0.09 14.56 -7.38
CA PHE A 30 1.45 14.04 -7.35
C PHE A 30 1.62 13.02 -6.22
N THR A 31 1.12 13.33 -5.01
CA THR A 31 1.12 12.41 -3.87
C THR A 31 0.25 11.18 -4.16
N ALA A 32 -0.93 11.36 -4.76
CA ALA A 32 -1.81 10.26 -5.15
C ALA A 32 -1.12 9.31 -6.14
N GLY A 33 -0.38 9.86 -7.12
CA GLY A 33 0.39 9.06 -8.07
C GLY A 33 1.47 8.20 -7.40
N ALA A 34 2.23 8.79 -6.47
CA ALA A 34 3.22 8.04 -5.69
C ALA A 34 2.58 6.94 -4.83
N VAL A 35 1.44 7.23 -4.19
CA VAL A 35 0.66 6.26 -3.41
C VAL A 35 0.23 5.07 -4.27
N PHE A 36 -0.34 5.31 -5.45
CA PHE A 36 -0.79 4.24 -6.34
C PHE A 36 0.37 3.36 -6.83
N ILE A 37 1.53 3.95 -7.10
CA ILE A 37 2.73 3.20 -7.48
C ILE A 37 3.22 2.32 -6.33
N VAL A 38 3.34 2.87 -5.12
CA VAL A 38 3.79 2.10 -3.95
C VAL A 38 2.83 0.94 -3.66
N PHE A 39 1.52 1.21 -3.71
CA PHE A 39 0.50 0.19 -3.52
C PHE A 39 0.64 -0.93 -4.58
N GLY A 40 0.73 -0.55 -5.85
CA GLY A 40 0.87 -1.51 -6.95
C GLY A 40 2.17 -2.32 -6.85
N LEU A 41 3.29 -1.70 -6.47
CA LEU A 41 4.56 -2.39 -6.25
C LEU A 41 4.48 -3.44 -5.14
N ILE A 42 3.81 -3.13 -4.03
CA ILE A 42 3.62 -4.10 -2.94
C ILE A 42 2.83 -5.31 -3.43
N LEU A 43 1.77 -5.10 -4.21
CA LEU A 43 1.01 -6.20 -4.81
C LEU A 43 1.87 -7.04 -5.76
N ILE A 44 2.70 -6.41 -6.59
CA ILE A 44 3.58 -7.11 -7.52
C ILE A 44 4.69 -7.89 -6.77
N ILE A 45 5.29 -7.31 -5.73
CA ILE A 45 6.32 -8.01 -4.95
C ILE A 45 5.71 -9.20 -4.21
N GLY A 46 4.46 -9.08 -3.74
CA GLY A 46 3.76 -10.19 -3.10
C GLY A 46 3.24 -11.27 -4.06
N LEU A 47 3.59 -11.21 -5.36
CA LEU A 47 3.40 -12.33 -6.29
C LEU A 47 4.30 -13.52 -5.98
N VAL A 48 5.47 -13.30 -5.37
CA VAL A 48 6.48 -14.34 -5.06
C VAL A 48 5.87 -15.58 -4.39
N PRO A 49 5.05 -15.47 -3.32
CA PRO A 49 4.43 -16.64 -2.69
C PRO A 49 3.37 -17.36 -3.53
N VAL A 50 2.76 -16.68 -4.51
CA VAL A 50 1.62 -17.20 -5.29
C VAL A 50 1.98 -17.53 -6.74
N MET A 51 3.28 -17.59 -7.07
CA MET A 51 3.75 -17.92 -8.42
C MET A 51 3.23 -19.25 -8.96
N ASN A 52 2.89 -20.18 -8.08
CA ASN A 52 2.38 -21.50 -8.44
C ASN A 52 0.85 -21.54 -8.60
N ASN A 53 0.12 -20.48 -8.25
CA ASN A 53 -1.33 -20.39 -8.40
C ASN A 53 -1.69 -19.33 -9.45
N PHE A 54 -2.06 -19.79 -10.66
CA PHE A 54 -2.35 -18.90 -11.79
C PHE A 54 -3.52 -17.93 -11.53
N GLU A 55 -4.54 -18.36 -10.80
CA GLU A 55 -5.71 -17.52 -10.52
C GLU A 55 -5.31 -16.33 -9.62
N GLU A 56 -4.65 -16.60 -8.50
CA GLU A 56 -4.19 -15.55 -7.58
C GLU A 56 -3.11 -14.65 -8.22
N LEU A 57 -2.16 -15.25 -8.94
CA LEU A 57 -1.10 -14.54 -9.66
C LEU A 57 -1.68 -13.56 -10.69
N SER A 58 -2.62 -14.01 -11.53
CA SER A 58 -3.19 -13.18 -12.60
C SER A 58 -3.97 -11.98 -12.05
N VAL A 59 -4.71 -12.16 -10.94
CA VAL A 59 -5.44 -11.08 -10.28
C VAL A 59 -4.46 -10.06 -9.67
N LEU A 60 -3.42 -10.50 -8.93
CA LEU A 60 -2.43 -9.56 -8.37
C LEU A 60 -1.67 -8.81 -9.47
N GLN A 61 -1.27 -9.48 -10.55
CA GLN A 61 -0.58 -8.84 -11.68
C GLN A 61 -1.47 -7.81 -12.36
N PHE A 62 -2.74 -8.13 -12.59
CA PHE A 62 -3.69 -7.23 -13.23
C PHE A 62 -3.97 -6.00 -12.36
N VAL A 63 -4.32 -6.22 -11.08
CA VAL A 63 -4.62 -5.12 -10.15
C VAL A 63 -3.38 -4.27 -9.89
N GLY A 64 -2.24 -4.88 -9.58
CA GLY A 64 -0.97 -4.19 -9.37
C GLY A 64 -0.53 -3.40 -10.61
N GLY A 65 -0.67 -4.00 -11.80
CA GLY A 65 -0.34 -3.36 -13.08
C GLY A 65 -1.20 -2.14 -13.39
N ILE A 66 -2.52 -2.24 -13.19
CA ILE A 66 -3.43 -1.10 -13.37
C ILE A 66 -3.11 0.02 -12.39
N LEU A 67 -2.85 -0.30 -11.12
CA LEU A 67 -2.52 0.72 -10.11
C LEU A 67 -1.22 1.45 -10.44
N ILE A 68 -0.19 0.72 -10.88
CA ILE A 68 1.05 1.35 -11.37
C ILE A 68 0.78 2.24 -12.57
N ALA A 69 -0.02 1.78 -13.55
CA ALA A 69 -0.36 2.57 -14.73
C ALA A 69 -1.11 3.87 -14.36
N ILE A 70 -2.12 3.78 -13.50
CA ILE A 70 -2.86 4.94 -12.98
C ILE A 70 -1.92 5.88 -12.21
N GLY A 71 -1.03 5.33 -11.39
CA GLY A 71 -0.06 6.11 -10.64
C GLY A 71 0.91 6.88 -11.54
N ILE A 72 1.41 6.24 -12.61
CA ILE A 72 2.24 6.91 -13.63
C ILE A 72 1.47 8.02 -14.32
N ILE A 73 0.23 7.77 -14.75
CA ILE A 73 -0.64 8.79 -15.38
C ILE A 73 -0.83 9.98 -14.43
N SER A 74 -1.11 9.73 -13.15
CA SER A 74 -1.29 10.77 -12.13
C SER A 74 0.00 11.57 -11.90
N LEU A 75 1.17 10.92 -11.91
CA LEU A 75 2.46 11.63 -11.84
C LEU A 75 2.70 12.52 -13.06
N ILE A 76 2.38 12.04 -14.27
CA ILE A 76 2.51 12.83 -15.51
C ILE A 76 1.59 14.06 -15.44
N ILE A 77 0.33 13.88 -15.04
CA ILE A 77 -0.62 14.98 -14.89
C ILE A 77 -0.14 15.96 -13.81
N GLY A 78 0.32 15.46 -12.67
CA GLY A 78 0.90 16.30 -11.60
C GLY A 78 2.12 17.08 -12.07
N PHE A 79 2.95 16.49 -12.93
CA PHE A 79 4.11 17.15 -13.53
C PHE A 79 3.68 18.28 -14.49
N VAL A 80 2.70 18.01 -15.35
CA VAL A 80 2.17 18.99 -16.32
C VAL A 80 1.48 20.17 -15.63
N THR A 81 0.70 19.89 -14.58
CA THR A 81 -0.04 20.90 -13.81
C THR A 81 0.82 21.69 -12.83
N LYS A 82 2.13 21.41 -12.76
CA LYS A 82 3.08 21.99 -11.78
C LYS A 82 2.58 21.87 -10.34
N ALA A 83 1.92 20.75 -10.01
CA ALA A 83 1.50 20.46 -8.66
C ALA A 83 2.71 20.46 -7.71
N VAL A 84 2.46 20.80 -6.43
CA VAL A 84 3.50 20.79 -5.40
C VAL A 84 4.09 19.39 -5.33
N ARG A 85 5.41 19.25 -5.50
CA ARG A 85 6.08 17.94 -5.55
C ARG A 85 6.41 17.41 -4.17
N THR A 86 5.47 17.49 -3.25
CA THR A 86 5.59 16.91 -1.91
C THR A 86 4.86 15.58 -1.88
N VAL A 87 5.55 14.54 -1.41
CA VAL A 87 4.94 13.24 -1.16
C VAL A 87 4.72 13.15 0.35
N SER A 88 3.46 13.08 0.77
CA SER A 88 3.11 12.91 2.17
C SER A 88 3.48 11.47 2.59
N LEU A 89 4.48 11.34 3.45
CA LEU A 89 4.93 10.05 3.99
C LEU A 89 3.79 9.31 4.70
N ARG A 90 2.86 10.06 5.30
CA ARG A 90 1.66 9.53 5.94
C ARG A 90 0.72 8.85 4.95
N ASP A 91 0.43 9.50 3.82
CA ASP A 91 -0.46 8.94 2.80
C ASP A 91 0.16 7.68 2.17
N VAL A 92 1.49 7.66 2.00
CA VAL A 92 2.24 6.46 1.59
C VAL A 92 2.13 5.36 2.64
N ALA A 93 2.34 5.68 3.92
CA ALA A 93 2.22 4.71 5.02
C ALA A 93 0.84 4.06 5.06
N ILE A 94 -0.24 4.86 5.00
CA ILE A 94 -1.62 4.35 4.96
C ILE A 94 -1.82 3.43 3.75
N ALA A 95 -1.33 3.84 2.57
CA ALA A 95 -1.45 3.05 1.37
C ALA A 95 -0.71 1.71 1.48
N MET A 96 0.46 1.68 2.11
CA MET A 96 1.19 0.45 2.37
C MET A 96 0.40 -0.52 3.25
N GLU A 97 -0.19 -0.03 4.34
CA GLU A 97 -1.02 -0.86 5.24
C GLU A 97 -2.24 -1.44 4.52
N VAL A 98 -2.93 -0.62 3.73
CA VAL A 98 -4.09 -1.09 2.94
C VAL A 98 -3.64 -2.10 1.88
N ALA A 99 -2.49 -1.88 1.23
CA ALA A 99 -1.93 -2.81 0.25
C ALA A 99 -1.63 -4.17 0.89
N VAL A 100 -1.10 -4.18 2.12
CA VAL A 100 -0.86 -5.41 2.88
C VAL A 100 -2.15 -6.17 3.15
N VAL A 101 -3.20 -5.48 3.60
CA VAL A 101 -4.51 -6.10 3.83
C VAL A 101 -5.07 -6.70 2.54
N CYS A 102 -4.99 -5.95 1.43
CA CYS A 102 -5.41 -6.46 0.12
C CYS A 102 -4.58 -7.67 -0.31
N LEU A 103 -3.26 -7.66 -0.08
CA LEU A 103 -2.39 -8.78 -0.41
C LEU A 103 -2.76 -10.04 0.40
N LEU A 104 -2.90 -9.90 1.72
CA LEU A 104 -3.29 -11.00 2.61
C LEU A 104 -4.68 -11.54 2.26
N TYR A 105 -5.59 -10.66 1.85
CA TYR A 105 -6.92 -11.07 1.39
C TYR A 105 -6.85 -11.83 0.07
N LEU A 106 -6.11 -11.36 -0.92
CA LEU A 106 -6.05 -12.02 -2.22
C LEU A 106 -5.29 -13.34 -2.19
N THR A 107 -4.35 -13.50 -1.25
CA THR A 107 -3.53 -14.71 -1.11
C THR A 107 -4.04 -15.67 -0.04
N HIS A 108 -5.16 -15.38 0.63
CA HIS A 108 -5.62 -16.11 1.84
C HIS A 108 -5.75 -17.63 1.68
N ASN A 109 -5.98 -18.11 0.46
CA ASN A 109 -6.14 -19.52 0.12
C ASN A 109 -4.81 -20.28 -0.05
N ALA A 110 -3.68 -19.59 -0.23
CA ALA A 110 -2.36 -20.19 -0.39
C ALA A 110 -1.80 -20.89 0.88
N GLY A 111 -2.56 -20.89 1.99
CA GLY A 111 -2.18 -21.51 3.26
C GLY A 111 -1.20 -20.66 4.09
N LEU A 112 -1.04 -21.04 5.37
CA LEU A 112 -0.09 -20.39 6.29
C LEU A 112 1.32 -20.94 6.05
N SER A 113 2.11 -20.24 5.24
CA SER A 113 3.53 -20.48 5.09
C SER A 113 4.31 -19.21 5.47
N PHE A 114 5.53 -19.38 5.99
CA PHE A 114 6.40 -18.24 6.28
C PHE A 114 6.65 -17.39 5.01
N MET A 115 6.78 -18.04 3.86
CA MET A 115 7.03 -17.38 2.58
C MET A 115 5.86 -16.47 2.15
N ASN A 116 4.63 -16.86 2.50
CA ASN A 116 3.42 -16.08 2.22
C ASN A 116 3.27 -14.87 3.14
N LEU A 117 3.98 -14.84 4.27
CA LEU A 117 3.89 -13.81 5.29
C LEU A 117 5.03 -12.80 5.24
N VAL A 118 6.21 -13.17 4.73
CA VAL A 118 7.39 -12.30 4.71
C VAL A 118 7.11 -10.96 4.02
N VAL A 119 6.54 -10.98 2.81
CA VAL A 119 6.27 -9.75 2.06
C VAL A 119 5.21 -8.87 2.76
N PRO A 120 4.01 -9.36 3.09
CA PRO A 120 3.00 -8.53 3.73
C PRO A 120 3.44 -8.01 5.11
N GLU A 121 4.10 -8.83 5.93
CA GLU A 121 4.52 -8.40 7.27
C GLU A 121 5.67 -7.38 7.22
N LEU A 122 6.65 -7.55 6.31
CA LEU A 122 7.69 -6.55 6.13
C LEU A 122 7.11 -5.22 5.62
N ALA A 123 6.16 -5.28 4.68
CA ALA A 123 5.49 -4.08 4.20
C ALA A 123 4.67 -3.39 5.31
N ALA A 124 4.00 -4.14 6.19
CA ALA A 124 3.30 -3.57 7.35
C ALA A 124 4.28 -2.91 8.33
N ILE A 125 5.40 -3.56 8.65
CA ILE A 125 6.41 -2.97 9.54
C ILE A 125 6.96 -1.66 8.94
N VAL A 126 7.28 -1.64 7.65
CA VAL A 126 7.75 -0.44 6.97
C VAL A 126 6.67 0.65 6.94
N GLY A 127 5.41 0.29 6.67
CA GLY A 127 4.26 1.19 6.70
C GLY A 127 4.10 1.86 8.07
N LEU A 128 4.12 1.06 9.13
CA LEU A 128 4.03 1.54 10.51
C LEU A 128 5.21 2.44 10.91
N VAL A 129 6.43 2.10 10.52
CA VAL A 129 7.61 2.95 10.74
C VAL A 129 7.47 4.30 10.02
N LEU A 130 7.06 4.28 8.75
CA LEU A 130 6.82 5.50 7.97
C LEU A 130 5.75 6.37 8.61
N PHE A 131 4.68 5.78 9.15
CA PHE A 131 3.64 6.50 9.86
C PHE A 131 4.18 7.20 11.12
N ILE A 132 4.97 6.49 11.93
CA ILE A 132 5.58 7.05 13.15
C ILE A 132 6.55 8.19 12.82
N VAL A 133 7.40 8.01 11.79
CA VAL A 133 8.35 9.03 11.33
C VAL A 133 7.60 10.26 10.83
N SER A 134 6.55 10.06 10.03
CA SER A 134 5.73 11.16 9.54
C SER A 134 5.09 11.96 10.67
N ARG A 135 4.64 11.28 11.74
CA ARG A 135 4.04 11.94 12.90
C ARG A 135 5.07 12.74 13.71
N ARG A 136 6.31 12.26 13.82
CA ARG A 136 7.40 12.98 14.47
C ARG A 136 7.84 14.24 13.72
N GLN A 137 7.67 14.29 12.39
CA GLN A 137 8.00 15.49 11.61
C GLN A 137 6.94 16.60 11.73
N MET A 138 5.74 16.29 12.25
CA MET A 138 4.65 17.25 12.44
C MET A 138 4.62 17.90 13.84
N ASN A 139 5.30 17.31 14.83
CA ASN A 139 5.47 17.86 16.18
C ASN A 139 6.83 18.54 16.34
#